data_AF-A0A2E4IYV9-F1
#
_entry.id   AF-A0A2E4IYV9-F1
#
_cell.length_a   1.000
_cell.length_b   1.000
_cell.length_c   1.000
_cell.angle_alpha   90.00
_cell.angle_beta   90.00
_cell.angle_gamma   90.00
#
_symmetry.space_group_name_H-M   'P 1'
#
loop_
_entity.id
_entity.type
_entity.pdbx_description
1 polymer ?
#
loop_
_entity_poly.entity_id
_entity_poly.type
_entity_poly.pdbx_seq_one_letter_code
_entity_poly.pdbx_strand_id
1 'polypeptide(L)'
;MAAIDEGIVREYFEQNGFLVRQMRKYQVQARRKTSDEEIDLLVYNPSWKGGARKPDFFLFSNELPFIHRAVVSVKPWHTDVFSPGMLKSSPEIFRFLEEKVLKKAQTIFPSDAGEDLTKILVLPGLPTAEPFRSQSVEVLKEKGVDGIISFRSMLLDLIDKVEVNRSYGKSDTLQVIRILKNYDLLNNGQLDMFPERGAKRPRN
;
A
#
# COMPACT_ATOMS: atom_id res chain seq x y z
N MET A 1 13.05 -10.51 -3.82
CA MET A 1 13.36 -9.60 -2.70
C MET A 1 12.05 -9.03 -2.16
N ALA A 2 11.24 -9.84 -1.46
CA ALA A 2 9.90 -9.42 -0.98
C ALA A 2 9.93 -8.43 0.20
N ALA A 3 11.08 -8.27 0.86
CA ALA A 3 11.19 -7.51 2.10
C ALA A 3 10.94 -6.00 1.95
N ILE A 4 11.28 -5.41 0.80
CA ILE A 4 11.12 -3.95 0.62
C ILE A 4 9.68 -3.57 0.29
N ASP A 5 8.99 -4.37 -0.53
CA ASP A 5 7.63 -4.13 -0.97
C ASP A 5 6.68 -4.13 0.23
N GLU A 6 6.72 -5.21 1.02
CA GLU A 6 5.95 -5.34 2.26
C GLU A 6 6.41 -4.32 3.32
N GLY A 7 7.70 -3.98 3.33
CA GLY A 7 8.26 -2.95 4.20
C GLY A 7 7.63 -1.59 3.96
N ILE A 8 7.58 -1.13 2.70
CA ILE A 8 6.96 0.14 2.31
C ILE A 8 5.47 0.14 2.71
N VAL A 9 4.75 -0.93 2.40
CA VAL A 9 3.30 -1.02 2.70
C VAL A 9 3.06 -1.01 4.21
N ARG A 10 3.86 -1.74 4.99
CA ARG A 10 3.79 -1.73 6.45
C ARG A 10 4.00 -0.33 7.01
N GLU A 11 5.09 0.34 6.62
CA GLU A 11 5.39 1.70 7.10
C GLU A 11 4.28 2.68 6.70
N TYR A 12 3.73 2.56 5.50
CA TYR A 12 2.61 3.39 5.05
C TYR A 12 1.40 3.25 5.98
N PHE A 13 0.97 2.02 6.29
CA PHE A 13 -0.15 1.81 7.21
C PHE A 13 0.18 2.24 8.65
N GLU A 14 1.37 1.93 9.16
CA GLU A 14 1.80 2.31 10.51
C GLU A 14 1.87 3.84 10.69
N GLN A 15 2.42 4.58 9.72
CA GLN A 15 2.44 6.06 9.72
C GLN A 15 1.02 6.67 9.64
N ASN A 16 0.05 5.91 9.12
CA ASN A 16 -1.36 6.28 9.08
C ASN A 16 -2.16 5.78 10.31
N GLY A 17 -1.49 5.27 11.35
CA GLY A 17 -2.10 4.91 12.63
C GLY A 17 -2.64 3.49 12.72
N PHE A 18 -2.32 2.61 11.77
CA PHE A 18 -2.74 1.21 11.79
C PHE A 18 -1.74 0.36 12.58
N LEU A 19 -2.27 -0.67 13.23
CA LEU A 19 -1.51 -1.82 13.69
C LEU A 19 -1.38 -2.80 12.52
N VAL A 20 -0.15 -3.15 12.16
CA VAL A 20 0.14 -4.03 11.02
C VAL A 20 0.74 -5.34 11.52
N ARG A 21 0.17 -6.45 11.06
CA ARG A 21 0.72 -7.79 11.26
C ARG A 21 1.15 -8.36 9.93
N GLN A 22 2.45 -8.55 9.78
CA GLN A 22 3.01 -9.33 8.68
C GLN A 22 2.68 -10.81 8.90
N MET A 23 2.05 -11.45 7.92
CA MET A 23 1.72 -12.87 8.05
C MET A 23 2.96 -13.75 7.94
N ARG A 24 4.05 -13.24 7.33
CA ARG A 24 5.33 -13.94 7.18
C ARG A 24 6.54 -13.02 7.22
N LYS A 25 7.70 -13.62 7.50
CA LYS A 25 9.04 -13.03 7.30
C LYS A 25 9.85 -13.74 6.19
N TYR A 26 9.40 -14.91 5.72
CA TYR A 26 10.12 -15.75 4.75
C TYR A 26 9.20 -16.30 3.65
N GLN A 27 9.65 -16.26 2.40
CA GLN A 27 9.01 -16.93 1.26
C GLN A 27 9.68 -18.29 1.01
N VAL A 28 8.88 -19.37 0.97
CA VAL A 28 9.38 -20.70 0.62
C VAL A 28 9.19 -20.90 -0.88
N GLN A 29 10.27 -20.91 -1.65
CA GLN A 29 10.21 -21.05 -3.12
C GLN A 29 9.93 -22.47 -3.61
N ALA A 30 10.11 -23.49 -2.75
CA ALA A 30 10.10 -24.89 -3.16
C ALA A 30 8.71 -25.56 -3.20
N ARG A 31 7.63 -24.89 -2.76
CA ARG A 31 6.28 -25.49 -2.69
C ARG A 31 5.21 -24.52 -3.14
N ARG A 32 4.08 -25.06 -3.62
CA ARG A 32 2.85 -24.31 -3.88
C ARG A 32 2.40 -23.60 -2.62
N LYS A 33 2.02 -22.32 -2.76
CA LYS A 33 1.53 -21.49 -1.67
C LYS A 33 0.33 -22.14 -0.96
N THR A 34 0.44 -22.29 0.36
CA THR A 34 -0.67 -22.59 1.29
C THR A 34 -1.60 -21.37 1.43
N SER A 35 -2.84 -21.54 1.92
CA SER A 35 -3.80 -20.45 2.15
C SER A 35 -3.22 -19.25 2.93
N ASP A 36 -2.26 -19.49 3.82
CA ASP A 36 -1.62 -18.46 4.67
C ASP A 36 -0.50 -17.68 3.97
N GLU A 37 -0.15 -18.02 2.72
CA GLU A 37 0.88 -17.33 1.92
C GLU A 37 0.28 -16.46 0.80
N GLU A 38 -1.05 -16.42 0.73
CA GLU A 38 -1.77 -15.60 -0.21
C GLU A 38 -2.08 -14.20 0.37
N ILE A 39 -2.05 -14.05 1.70
CA ILE A 39 -2.12 -12.75 2.40
C ILE A 39 -0.72 -12.32 2.84
N ASP A 40 -0.35 -11.09 2.52
CA ASP A 40 0.94 -10.52 2.92
C ASP A 40 0.81 -9.80 4.27
N LEU A 41 -0.21 -8.95 4.43
CA LEU A 41 -0.43 -8.16 5.66
C LEU A 41 -1.89 -8.21 6.13
N LEU A 42 -2.05 -8.17 7.45
CA LEU A 42 -3.31 -7.83 8.12
C LEU A 42 -3.13 -6.47 8.77
N VAL A 43 -4.09 -5.57 8.55
CA VAL A 43 -4.06 -4.22 9.11
C VAL A 43 -5.30 -3.96 9.94
N TYR A 44 -5.13 -3.28 11.07
CA TYR A 44 -6.18 -2.93 12.01
C TYR A 44 -6.06 -1.47 12.43
N ASN A 45 -7.14 -0.70 12.33
CA ASN A 45 -7.20 0.71 12.66
C ASN A 45 -7.92 0.92 14.00
N PRO A 46 -7.20 1.14 15.11
CA PRO A 46 -7.81 1.40 16.41
C PRO A 46 -8.56 2.75 16.46
N SER A 47 -8.24 3.67 15.56
CA SER A 47 -8.83 5.02 15.49
C SER A 47 -9.90 5.12 14.40
N TRP A 48 -10.51 3.98 14.03
CA TRP A 48 -11.50 3.93 12.97
C TRP A 48 -12.70 4.84 13.25
N LYS A 49 -13.03 5.68 12.27
CA LYS A 49 -14.20 6.57 12.33
C LYS A 49 -15.43 5.82 11.82
N GLY A 50 -16.04 5.04 12.71
CA GLY A 50 -17.20 4.21 12.41
C GLY A 50 -18.40 5.00 11.89
N GLY A 51 -19.10 4.43 10.90
CA GLY A 51 -20.43 4.87 10.47
C GLY A 51 -20.51 6.09 9.52
N ALA A 52 -19.39 6.68 9.11
CA ALA A 52 -19.43 7.89 8.27
C ALA A 52 -19.71 7.60 6.77
N ARG A 53 -18.98 6.66 6.16
CA ARG A 53 -19.13 6.23 4.75
C ARG A 53 -18.29 4.98 4.44
N LYS A 54 -18.58 4.31 3.32
CA LYS A 54 -17.65 3.32 2.74
C LYS A 54 -16.50 4.06 2.04
N PRO A 55 -15.26 3.55 2.11
CA PRO A 55 -14.13 4.14 1.40
C PRO A 55 -14.29 3.99 -0.11
N ASP A 56 -13.67 4.89 -0.86
CA ASP A 56 -13.63 4.79 -2.32
C ASP A 56 -12.75 3.62 -2.79
N PHE A 57 -12.94 3.19 -4.04
CA PHE A 57 -12.15 2.09 -4.60
C PHE A 57 -10.66 2.44 -4.74
N PHE A 58 -10.33 3.70 -5.02
CA PHE A 58 -8.95 4.18 -5.00
C PHE A 58 -8.65 4.69 -3.59
N LEU A 59 -7.82 3.96 -2.87
CA LEU A 59 -7.49 4.26 -1.49
C LEU A 59 -6.26 5.18 -1.44
N PHE A 60 -6.50 6.43 -1.06
CA PHE A 60 -5.48 7.40 -0.70
C PHE A 60 -5.47 7.61 0.82
N SER A 61 -4.51 8.38 1.35
CA SER A 61 -4.35 8.56 2.80
C SER A 61 -5.58 9.17 3.49
N ASN A 62 -6.38 9.97 2.79
CA ASN A 62 -7.66 10.50 3.28
C ASN A 62 -8.77 9.46 3.41
N GLU A 63 -8.68 8.33 2.71
CA GLU A 63 -9.68 7.24 2.76
C GLU A 63 -9.39 6.22 3.87
N LEU A 64 -8.13 6.14 4.32
CA LEU A 64 -7.71 5.18 5.35
C LEU A 64 -8.46 5.28 6.68
N PRO A 65 -8.83 6.47 7.21
CA PRO A 65 -9.59 6.56 8.47
C PRO A 65 -10.94 5.84 8.46
N PHE A 66 -11.49 5.56 7.27
CA PHE A 66 -12.77 4.85 7.10
C PHE A 66 -12.61 3.33 7.03
N ILE A 67 -11.38 2.83 7.02
CA ILE A 67 -11.06 1.40 7.03
C ILE A 67 -10.80 0.97 8.46
N HIS A 68 -11.62 0.04 8.97
CA HIS A 68 -11.43 -0.51 10.31
C HIS A 68 -10.36 -1.61 10.30
N ARG A 69 -10.48 -2.55 9.36
CA ARG A 69 -9.55 -3.66 9.20
C ARG A 69 -9.49 -4.11 7.77
N ALA A 70 -8.33 -4.57 7.35
CA ALA A 70 -8.16 -5.06 6.00
C ALA A 70 -7.18 -6.22 5.90
N VAL A 71 -7.44 -7.04 4.90
CA VAL A 71 -6.48 -7.97 4.32
C VAL A 71 -5.79 -7.26 3.17
N VAL A 72 -4.47 -7.28 3.15
CA VAL A 72 -3.68 -6.65 2.10
C VAL A 72 -2.87 -7.70 1.36
N SER A 73 -3.06 -7.76 0.03
CA SER A 73 -2.13 -8.46 -0.86
C SER A 73 -1.25 -7.44 -1.59
N VAL A 74 0.04 -7.69 -1.58
CA VAL A 74 1.07 -6.84 -2.17
C VAL A 74 1.59 -7.50 -3.44
N LYS A 75 1.41 -6.82 -4.57
CA LYS A 75 2.08 -7.19 -5.81
C LYS A 75 3.38 -6.40 -5.95
N PRO A 76 4.44 -6.94 -6.55
CA PRO A 76 5.74 -6.27 -6.54
C PRO A 76 5.71 -4.96 -7.34
N TRP A 77 6.45 -3.94 -6.88
CA TRP A 77 6.46 -2.62 -7.55
C TRP A 77 7.14 -2.61 -8.92
N HIS A 78 8.00 -3.60 -9.19
CA HIS A 78 8.82 -3.70 -10.39
C HIS A 78 8.16 -4.55 -11.50
N THR A 79 6.93 -5.03 -11.27
CA THR A 79 6.15 -5.68 -12.33
C THR A 79 5.49 -4.65 -13.24
N ASP A 80 5.15 -5.08 -14.45
CA ASP A 80 4.46 -4.25 -15.43
C ASP A 80 3.08 -3.78 -14.95
N VAL A 81 2.52 -2.82 -15.66
CA VAL A 81 1.22 -2.23 -15.38
C VAL A 81 0.11 -3.30 -15.48
N PHE A 82 -0.79 -3.30 -14.50
CA PHE A 82 -1.87 -4.29 -14.43
C PHE A 82 -2.96 -3.98 -15.47
N SER A 83 -2.73 -4.40 -16.71
CA SER A 83 -3.68 -4.24 -17.81
C SER A 83 -4.88 -5.21 -17.69
N PRO A 84 -6.01 -4.94 -18.36
CA PRO A 84 -7.18 -5.81 -18.30
C PRO A 84 -6.88 -7.24 -18.77
N GLY A 85 -6.00 -7.40 -19.77
CA GLY A 85 -5.58 -8.71 -20.28
C GLY A 85 -4.80 -9.51 -19.23
N MET A 86 -3.86 -8.87 -18.53
CA MET A 86 -3.06 -9.50 -17.47
C MET A 86 -3.92 -9.92 -16.28
N LEU A 87 -4.87 -9.07 -15.87
CA LEU A 87 -5.81 -9.39 -14.79
C LEU A 87 -6.69 -10.61 -15.13
N LYS A 88 -7.09 -10.75 -16.39
CA LYS A 88 -7.88 -11.90 -16.85
C LYS A 88 -7.06 -13.18 -16.96
N SER A 89 -5.79 -13.09 -17.36
CA SER A 89 -4.93 -14.26 -17.57
C SER A 89 -4.27 -14.78 -16.29
N SER A 90 -4.20 -13.98 -15.22
CA SER A 90 -3.41 -14.26 -14.02
C SER A 90 -4.30 -14.44 -12.78
N PRO A 91 -4.98 -15.60 -12.62
CA PRO A 91 -5.89 -15.84 -11.49
C PRO A 91 -5.17 -15.87 -10.14
N GLU A 92 -3.85 -16.10 -10.11
CA GLU A 92 -3.06 -16.05 -8.87
C GLU A 92 -3.11 -14.69 -8.16
N ILE A 93 -3.40 -13.60 -8.87
CA ILE A 93 -3.53 -12.27 -8.26
C ILE A 93 -4.63 -12.25 -7.19
N PHE A 94 -5.69 -13.03 -7.41
CA PHE A 94 -6.93 -13.01 -6.64
C PHE A 94 -7.04 -14.12 -5.58
N ARG A 95 -6.02 -14.96 -5.39
CA ARG A 95 -6.09 -16.08 -4.42
C ARG A 95 -6.34 -15.63 -2.99
N PHE A 96 -5.92 -14.42 -2.63
CA PHE A 96 -6.19 -13.84 -1.32
C PHE A 96 -7.69 -13.60 -1.05
N LEU A 97 -8.53 -13.60 -2.10
CA LEU A 97 -9.98 -13.45 -2.02
C LEU A 97 -10.70 -14.78 -1.79
N GLU A 98 -9.99 -15.91 -1.80
CA GLU A 98 -10.59 -17.23 -1.54
C GLU A 98 -11.21 -17.28 -0.14
N GLU A 99 -12.42 -17.86 -0.01
CA GLU A 99 -13.13 -17.91 1.27
C GLU A 99 -12.33 -18.55 2.41
N LYS A 100 -11.54 -19.59 2.09
CA LYS A 100 -10.69 -20.28 3.07
C LYS A 100 -9.65 -19.34 3.66
N VAL A 101 -9.10 -18.46 2.83
CA VAL A 101 -8.09 -17.46 3.19
C VAL A 101 -8.72 -16.38 4.05
N LEU A 102 -9.89 -15.87 3.63
CA LEU A 102 -10.62 -14.82 4.37
C LEU A 102 -11.14 -15.29 5.73
N LYS A 103 -11.72 -16.49 5.83
CA LYS A 103 -12.18 -17.06 7.11
C LYS A 103 -11.04 -17.19 8.12
N LYS A 104 -9.84 -17.56 7.64
CA LYS A 104 -8.66 -17.66 8.50
C LYS A 104 -8.07 -16.30 8.87
N ALA A 105 -8.16 -15.30 8.00
CA ALA A 105 -7.80 -13.94 8.36
C ALA A 105 -8.71 -13.39 9.47
N GLN A 106 -10.01 -13.69 9.40
CA GLN A 106 -10.99 -13.27 10.41
C GLN A 106 -10.70 -13.81 11.81
N THR A 107 -10.20 -15.04 11.95
CA THR A 107 -9.86 -15.61 13.27
C THR A 107 -8.70 -14.92 13.97
N ILE A 108 -7.90 -14.15 13.23
CA ILE A 108 -6.74 -13.42 13.77
C ILE A 108 -7.15 -12.05 14.33
N PHE A 109 -8.23 -11.46 13.81
CA PHE A 109 -8.74 -10.19 14.31
C PHE A 109 -9.42 -10.36 15.67
N PRO A 110 -9.41 -9.33 16.52
CA PRO A 110 -10.16 -9.34 17.78
C PRO A 110 -11.65 -9.62 17.54
N SER A 111 -12.28 -10.39 18.44
CA SER A 111 -13.69 -10.80 18.32
C SER A 111 -14.66 -9.62 18.29
N ASP A 112 -14.30 -8.48 18.90
CA ASP A 112 -15.13 -7.27 18.95
C ASP A 112 -15.08 -6.43 17.66
N ALA A 113 -14.29 -6.83 16.66
CA ALA A 113 -14.01 -6.00 15.49
C ALA A 113 -15.13 -5.97 14.41
N GLY A 114 -16.33 -6.49 14.68
CA GLY A 114 -17.46 -6.56 13.73
C GLY A 114 -17.29 -7.66 12.66
N GLU A 115 -18.03 -7.62 11.54
CA GLU A 115 -17.90 -8.59 10.41
C GLU A 115 -17.30 -8.03 9.10
N ASP A 116 -17.30 -6.71 8.90
CA ASP A 116 -16.73 -6.09 7.68
C ASP A 116 -15.21 -6.17 7.62
N LEU A 117 -14.68 -6.92 6.65
CA LEU A 117 -13.26 -7.09 6.37
C LEU A 117 -12.95 -6.56 4.96
N THR A 118 -12.21 -5.46 4.87
CA THR A 118 -11.86 -4.83 3.58
C THR A 118 -10.74 -5.60 2.88
N LYS A 119 -10.88 -5.85 1.59
CA LYS A 119 -9.89 -6.55 0.77
C LYS A 119 -9.13 -5.54 -0.09
N ILE A 120 -7.88 -5.29 0.27
CA ILE A 120 -7.04 -4.27 -0.36
C ILE A 120 -5.98 -4.94 -1.24
N LEU A 121 -5.84 -4.45 -2.45
CA LEU A 121 -4.77 -4.85 -3.38
C LEU A 121 -3.78 -3.70 -3.58
N VAL A 122 -2.51 -3.95 -3.27
CA VAL A 122 -1.41 -3.03 -3.57
C VAL A 122 -0.81 -3.40 -4.91
N LEU A 123 -0.71 -2.42 -5.81
CA LEU A 123 -0.24 -2.61 -7.18
C LEU A 123 0.73 -1.49 -7.60
N PRO A 124 1.67 -1.75 -8.52
CA PRO A 124 2.59 -0.73 -9.05
C PRO A 124 1.85 0.43 -9.70
N GLY A 125 0.87 0.13 -10.55
CA GLY A 125 0.02 1.11 -11.19
C GLY A 125 -1.03 0.45 -12.10
N LEU A 126 -2.01 1.26 -12.50
CA LEU A 126 -2.96 0.92 -13.56
C LEU A 126 -2.59 1.65 -14.86
N PRO A 127 -3.08 1.17 -16.02
CA PRO A 127 -2.93 1.88 -17.27
C PRO A 127 -3.46 3.31 -17.14
N THR A 128 -2.73 4.29 -17.67
CA THR A 128 -3.15 5.69 -17.66
C THR A 128 -4.07 6.02 -18.84
N ALA A 129 -3.99 5.25 -19.92
CA ALA A 129 -4.83 5.40 -21.10
C ALA A 129 -6.23 4.84 -20.86
N GLU A 130 -7.25 5.66 -21.08
CA GLU A 130 -8.61 5.19 -21.29
C GLU A 130 -8.71 4.50 -22.67
N PRO A 131 -9.47 3.41 -22.83
CA PRO A 131 -10.43 2.83 -21.88
C PRO A 131 -9.84 1.76 -20.94
N PHE A 132 -8.55 1.43 -21.08
CA PHE A 132 -7.92 0.31 -20.38
C PHE A 132 -7.90 0.48 -18.85
N ARG A 133 -7.82 1.72 -18.38
CA ARG A 133 -7.92 2.03 -16.95
C ARG A 133 -9.27 1.60 -16.37
N SER A 134 -10.37 2.07 -16.96
CA SER A 134 -11.73 1.77 -16.51
C SER A 134 -12.02 0.27 -16.55
N GLN A 135 -11.62 -0.40 -17.64
CA GLN A 135 -11.76 -1.85 -17.76
C GLN A 135 -10.96 -2.61 -16.68
N SER A 136 -9.76 -2.14 -16.31
CA SER A 136 -8.97 -2.79 -15.25
C SER A 136 -9.65 -2.66 -13.89
N VAL A 137 -10.21 -1.47 -13.61
CA VAL A 137 -10.97 -1.21 -12.37
C VAL A 137 -12.22 -2.08 -12.28
N GLU A 138 -12.96 -2.23 -13.38
CA GLU A 138 -14.14 -3.09 -13.44
C GLU A 138 -13.78 -4.54 -13.14
N VAL A 139 -12.75 -5.09 -13.79
CA VAL A 139 -12.29 -6.47 -13.55
C VAL A 139 -11.91 -6.68 -12.08
N LEU A 140 -11.23 -5.71 -11.45
CA LEU A 140 -10.85 -5.82 -10.04
C LEU A 140 -12.08 -5.81 -9.10
N LYS A 141 -13.06 -4.95 -9.37
CA LYS A 141 -14.32 -4.88 -8.62
C LYS A 141 -15.15 -6.15 -8.79
N GLU A 142 -15.28 -6.66 -10.02
CA GLU A 142 -16.00 -7.90 -10.33
C GLU A 142 -15.41 -9.11 -9.59
N LYS A 143 -14.09 -9.13 -9.41
CA LYS A 143 -13.40 -10.20 -8.66
C LYS A 143 -13.56 -10.06 -7.14
N GLY A 144 -14.09 -8.94 -6.65
CA GLY A 144 -14.38 -8.73 -5.22
C GLY A 144 -13.25 -8.05 -4.45
N VAL A 145 -12.39 -7.28 -5.12
CA VAL A 145 -11.47 -6.34 -4.45
C VAL A 145 -12.27 -5.13 -3.99
N ASP A 146 -12.09 -4.70 -2.73
CA ASP A 146 -12.82 -3.56 -2.17
C ASP A 146 -12.09 -2.23 -2.39
N GLY A 147 -10.75 -2.27 -2.45
CA GLY A 147 -9.96 -1.09 -2.73
C GLY A 147 -8.54 -1.38 -3.21
N ILE A 148 -7.94 -0.39 -3.86
CA ILE A 148 -6.60 -0.46 -4.42
C ILE A 148 -5.72 0.69 -3.95
N ILE A 149 -4.45 0.39 -3.71
CA ILE A 149 -3.43 1.37 -3.35
C ILE A 149 -2.26 1.22 -4.31
N SER A 150 -1.75 2.35 -4.82
CA SER A 150 -0.55 2.34 -5.66
C SER A 150 0.73 2.56 -4.85
N PHE A 151 1.86 1.97 -5.29
CA PHE A 151 3.16 2.31 -4.69
C PHE A 151 3.47 3.80 -4.77
N ARG A 152 3.13 4.44 -5.89
CA ARG A 152 3.31 5.87 -6.07
C ARG A 152 2.59 6.68 -4.99
N SER A 153 1.32 6.39 -4.72
CA SER A 153 0.54 7.12 -3.71
C SER A 153 1.08 6.90 -2.30
N MET A 154 1.51 5.68 -1.96
CA MET A 154 2.12 5.40 -0.65
C MET A 154 3.45 6.13 -0.48
N LEU A 155 4.31 6.09 -1.48
CA LEU A 155 5.62 6.74 -1.41
C LEU A 155 5.47 8.26 -1.32
N LEU A 156 4.54 8.88 -2.05
CA LEU A 156 4.27 10.32 -1.93
C LEU A 156 3.80 10.69 -0.52
N ASP A 157 2.89 9.91 0.08
CA ASP A 157 2.40 10.14 1.45
C ASP A 157 3.51 9.93 2.51
N LEU A 158 4.33 8.89 2.34
CA LEU A 158 5.47 8.64 3.21
C LEU A 158 6.52 9.74 3.10
N ILE A 159 6.82 10.18 1.88
CA ILE A 159 7.70 11.33 1.65
C ILE A 159 7.11 12.51 2.40
N ASP A 160 5.86 12.92 2.18
CA ASP A 160 5.27 14.08 2.84
C ASP A 160 5.41 14.03 4.39
N LYS A 161 5.08 12.88 5.00
CA LYS A 161 5.08 12.69 6.47
C LYS A 161 6.44 12.51 7.13
N VAL A 162 7.47 12.09 6.39
CA VAL A 162 8.81 11.87 6.98
C VAL A 162 9.47 13.21 7.30
N GLU A 163 9.86 13.40 8.56
CA GLU A 163 10.51 14.61 9.07
C GLU A 163 12.03 14.42 9.19
N VAL A 164 12.81 15.36 8.68
CA VAL A 164 14.29 15.29 8.73
C VAL A 164 14.84 15.30 10.16
N ASN A 165 14.13 15.92 11.10
CA ASN A 165 14.57 16.09 12.48
C ASN A 165 14.14 14.93 13.41
N ARG A 166 13.42 13.93 12.89
CA ARG A 166 12.95 12.77 13.67
C ARG A 166 13.83 11.54 13.43
N SER A 167 14.02 10.72 14.47
CA SER A 167 14.76 9.46 14.35
C SER A 167 13.81 8.33 13.94
N TYR A 168 14.12 7.67 12.81
CA TYR A 168 13.41 6.49 12.32
C TYR A 168 14.27 5.22 12.45
N GLY A 169 15.11 5.11 13.49
CA GLY A 169 16.16 4.07 13.61
C GLY A 169 15.70 2.60 13.54
N LYS A 170 14.39 2.33 13.58
CA LYS A 170 13.81 0.99 13.46
C LYS A 170 13.27 0.66 12.06
N SER A 171 13.33 1.62 11.13
CA SER A 171 12.82 1.48 9.77
C SER A 171 13.84 1.94 8.74
N ASP A 172 14.43 0.98 8.01
CA ASP A 172 15.36 1.29 6.93
C ASP A 172 14.68 2.12 5.83
N THR A 173 13.42 1.82 5.51
CA THR A 173 12.64 2.55 4.50
C THR A 173 12.49 4.03 4.87
N LEU A 174 12.04 4.33 6.09
CA LEU A 174 11.86 5.72 6.53
C LEU A 174 13.20 6.44 6.70
N GLN A 175 14.27 5.73 7.09
CA GLN A 175 15.61 6.30 7.14
C GLN A 175 16.14 6.66 5.75
N VAL A 176 15.93 5.81 4.74
CA VAL A 176 16.30 6.13 3.37
C VAL A 176 15.54 7.36 2.89
N ILE A 177 14.22 7.44 3.09
CA ILE A 177 13.42 8.63 2.74
C ILE A 177 13.96 9.87 3.46
N ARG A 178 14.27 9.76 4.76
CA ARG A 178 14.84 10.85 5.56
C ARG A 178 16.19 11.32 5.03
N ILE A 179 17.09 10.40 4.67
CA ILE A 179 18.40 10.72 4.09
C ILE A 179 18.18 11.47 2.78
N LEU A 180 17.34 10.95 1.88
CA LEU A 180 17.07 11.60 0.60
C LEU A 180 16.48 13.00 0.78
N LYS A 181 15.57 13.19 1.75
CA LYS A 181 15.07 14.52 2.12
C LYS A 181 16.14 15.45 2.67
N ASN A 182 17.01 14.96 3.56
CA ASN A 182 18.06 15.77 4.19
C ASN A 182 19.07 16.33 3.18
N TYR A 183 19.27 15.63 2.05
CA TYR A 183 20.13 16.05 0.96
C TYR A 183 19.38 16.71 -0.20
N ASP A 184 18.10 17.04 -0.03
CA ASP A 184 17.26 17.70 -1.05
C ASP A 184 17.17 16.90 -2.37
N LEU A 185 17.22 15.57 -2.28
CA LEU A 185 17.15 14.67 -3.43
C LEU A 185 15.71 14.26 -3.78
N LEU A 186 14.74 14.67 -2.97
CA LEU A 186 13.32 14.42 -3.19
C LEU A 186 12.63 15.73 -3.54
N ASN A 187 12.18 15.82 -4.78
CA ASN A 187 11.45 16.98 -5.23
C ASN A 187 10.05 16.96 -4.60
N ASN A 188 9.65 18.03 -3.92
CA ASN A 188 8.38 18.12 -3.17
C ASN A 188 7.17 18.26 -4.10
N GLY A 189 7.05 17.47 -5.17
CA GLY A 189 5.88 17.43 -6.07
C GLY A 189 5.51 18.74 -6.78
N GLN A 190 6.08 19.88 -6.41
CA GLN A 190 6.05 21.11 -7.15
C GLN A 190 6.98 20.93 -8.34
N LEU A 191 6.41 21.07 -9.53
CA LEU A 191 7.19 21.36 -10.71
C LEU A 191 8.08 22.56 -10.38
N ASP A 192 9.40 22.39 -10.48
CA ASP A 192 10.37 23.48 -10.57
C ASP A 192 10.08 24.31 -11.84
N MET A 193 8.92 24.97 -11.90
CA MET A 193 8.56 25.87 -13.00
C MET A 193 9.37 27.16 -12.96
N PHE A 194 10.19 27.36 -11.92
CA PHE A 194 11.13 28.46 -11.84
C PHE A 194 12.44 27.94 -11.23
N PRO A 195 13.51 27.77 -12.00
CA PRO A 195 14.83 27.68 -11.40
C PRO A 195 15.07 29.03 -10.71
N GLU A 196 15.05 29.05 -9.38
CA GLU A 196 15.52 30.21 -8.63
C GLU A 196 16.96 30.48 -9.06
N ARG A 197 17.14 31.61 -9.75
CA ARG A 197 18.46 32.12 -10.10
C ARG A 197 19.25 32.35 -8.83
N GLY A 198 20.21 31.47 -8.59
CA GLY A 198 21.46 31.73 -7.87
C GLY A 198 21.36 32.61 -6.63
N ALA A 199 20.95 32.02 -5.50
CA ALA A 199 21.27 32.60 -4.19
C ALA A 199 22.78 32.43 -3.93
N LYS A 200 23.55 33.48 -4.21
CA LYS A 200 24.94 33.62 -3.76
C LYS A 200 24.99 33.42 -2.24
N ARG A 201 25.73 32.41 -1.78
CA ARG A 201 26.17 32.33 -0.39
C ARG A 201 27.04 33.56 -0.07
N PRO A 202 26.78 34.33 1.00
CA PRO A 202 27.79 35.24 1.51
C PRO A 202 28.89 34.38 2.15
N ARG A 203 30.13 34.59 1.70
CA ARG A 203 31.32 34.10 2.39
C ARG A 203 31.53 34.95 3.64
N ASN A 204 31.67 34.31 4.78
CA ASN A 204 32.53 34.75 5.88
C ASN A 204 33.54 33.63 6.14
#